data_AF-A0A9Q4HST3-F1
#
_entry.id   AF-A0A9Q4HST3-F1
#
_cell.length_a   1.000
_cell.length_b   1.000
_cell.length_c   1.000
_cell.angle_alpha   90.00
_cell.angle_beta   90.00
_cell.angle_gamma   90.00
#
_symmetry.space_group_name_H-M   'P 1'
#
loop_
_entity.id
_entity.type
_entity.pdbx_description
1 polymer ?
#
loop_
_entity_poly.entity_id
_entity_poly.type
_entity_poly.pdbx_seq_one_letter_code
_entity_poly.pdbx_strand_id
1 'polypeptide(L)'
;MPRYRGPFRKRGPLPFRYVLLLSVVFFILSTTVSLWMINGSIKPVLMSIGEMETKRVATEVIQDSIEDYMSDSENMKDMFQMNSDENGNLTTIDFNTQVVNSVKTKVTKQLQAHLKEMETHTGHSGASENIMINIPLGQVTGNSLLGNLGPKIPVRFNLIGDAFTDVKTKIKPYGINNALIDISIFVEIKVKVIIPFASKTAVVTNNVPVSIKAVQGEVPQFYNGSGASGVTPSVQLPSSKEEDSAESKNEKSSK
;
A
#
# COMPACT_ATOMS: atom_id res chain seq x y z
N MET A 1 33.73 -11.35 80.13
CA MET A 1 32.97 -12.60 79.89
C MET A 1 32.76 -12.76 78.39
N PRO A 2 33.25 -13.84 77.74
CA PRO A 2 33.01 -14.05 76.32
C PRO A 2 31.62 -14.65 76.11
N ARG A 3 30.78 -14.01 75.27
CA ARG A 3 29.47 -14.53 74.86
C ARG A 3 29.68 -15.64 73.82
N TYR A 4 29.34 -16.87 74.19
CA TYR A 4 29.32 -18.03 73.31
C TYR A 4 28.28 -17.81 72.20
N ARG A 5 28.73 -17.62 70.95
CA ARG A 5 27.84 -17.66 69.77
C ARG A 5 27.59 -19.12 69.43
N GLY A 6 26.35 -19.59 69.64
CA GLY A 6 25.96 -20.96 69.29
C GLY A 6 26.17 -21.24 67.79
N PRO A 7 26.46 -22.49 67.40
CA PRO A 7 26.75 -22.83 66.02
C PRO A 7 25.50 -22.68 65.16
N PHE A 8 25.62 -22.00 64.00
CA PHE A 8 24.57 -21.97 62.99
C PHE A 8 24.26 -23.41 62.56
N ARG A 9 23.08 -23.92 62.93
CA ARG A 9 22.58 -25.21 62.44
C ARG A 9 22.49 -25.15 60.92
N LYS A 10 23.42 -25.82 60.23
CA LYS A 10 23.33 -26.07 58.79
C LYS A 10 22.05 -26.88 58.56
N ARG A 11 21.01 -26.25 58.02
CA ARG A 11 19.77 -26.94 57.63
C ARG A 11 20.16 -28.01 56.59
N GLY A 12 19.84 -29.27 56.87
CA GLY A 12 20.08 -30.36 55.93
C GLY A 12 19.31 -30.15 54.61
N PRO A 13 19.70 -30.84 53.52
CA PRO A 13 19.00 -30.74 52.25
C PRO A 13 17.52 -31.15 52.42
N LEU A 14 16.62 -30.48 51.69
CA LEU A 14 15.19 -30.80 51.69
C LEU A 14 14.98 -32.27 51.29
N PRO A 15 14.00 -32.98 51.88
CA PRO A 15 13.71 -34.36 51.49
C PRO A 15 13.34 -34.46 50.01
N PHE A 16 13.77 -35.55 49.34
CA PHE A 16 13.62 -35.74 47.88
C PHE A 16 12.20 -35.47 47.34
N ARG A 17 11.16 -35.84 48.11
CA ARG A 17 9.75 -35.61 47.74
C ARG A 17 9.39 -34.13 47.59
N TYR A 18 9.96 -33.26 48.43
CA TYR A 18 9.73 -31.82 48.35
C TYR A 18 10.50 -31.18 47.20
N VAL A 19 11.71 -31.66 46.92
CA VAL A 19 12.50 -31.20 45.76
C VAL A 19 11.79 -31.59 44.47
N LEU A 20 11.27 -32.82 44.38
CA LEU A 20 10.49 -33.28 43.23
C LEU A 20 9.21 -32.44 43.06
N LEU A 21 8.43 -32.26 44.13
CA LEU A 21 7.20 -31.43 44.07
C LEU A 21 7.52 -30.00 43.64
N LEU A 22 8.55 -29.36 44.21
CA LEU A 22 8.95 -28.01 43.86
C LEU A 22 9.44 -27.91 42.41
N SER A 23 10.16 -28.91 41.91
CA SER A 23 10.59 -28.95 40.52
C SER A 23 9.41 -29.07 39.54
N VAL A 24 8.40 -29.89 39.87
CA VAL A 24 7.17 -30.02 39.09
C VAL A 24 6.37 -28.72 39.09
N VAL A 25 6.19 -28.10 40.26
CA VAL A 25 5.51 -26.79 40.36
C VAL A 25 6.24 -25.72 39.56
N PHE A 26 7.57 -25.67 39.65
CA PHE A 26 8.38 -24.75 38.87
C PHE A 26 8.27 -25.01 37.36
N PHE A 27 8.27 -26.27 36.93
CA PHE A 27 8.12 -26.64 35.52
C PHE A 27 6.75 -26.21 34.96
N ILE A 28 5.67 -26.45 35.70
CA ILE A 28 4.30 -26.01 35.33
C ILE A 28 4.25 -24.48 35.25
N LEU A 29 4.80 -23.78 36.24
CA LEU A 29 4.82 -22.32 36.27
C LEU A 29 5.62 -21.74 35.11
N SER A 30 6.83 -22.26 34.86
CA SER A 30 7.69 -21.86 33.74
C SER A 30 7.02 -22.08 32.39
N THR A 31 6.39 -23.25 32.20
CA THR A 31 5.64 -23.56 30.97
C THR A 31 4.47 -22.60 30.76
N THR A 32 3.72 -22.31 31.82
CA THR A 32 2.57 -21.39 31.77
C THR A 32 3.02 -19.97 31.42
N VAL A 33 4.08 -19.46 32.05
CA VAL A 33 4.64 -18.14 31.76
C VAL A 33 5.17 -18.07 30.32
N SER A 34 5.84 -19.12 29.85
CA SER A 34 6.36 -19.19 28.47
C SER A 34 5.24 -19.12 27.43
N LEU A 35 4.18 -19.91 27.59
CA LEU A 35 3.02 -19.88 26.69
C LEU A 35 2.30 -18.52 26.71
N TRP A 36 2.17 -17.92 27.89
CA TRP A 36 1.57 -16.59 28.05
C TRP A 36 2.40 -15.52 27.32
N MET A 37 3.73 -15.56 27.44
CA MET A 37 4.65 -14.65 26.75
C MET A 37 4.61 -14.82 25.22
N ILE A 38 4.53 -16.07 24.71
CA ILE A 38 4.43 -16.33 23.27
C ILE A 38 3.16 -15.71 22.70
N ASN A 39 2.02 -15.95 23.35
CA ASN A 39 0.73 -15.48 22.85
C ASN A 39 0.55 -13.95 23.02
N GLY A 40 1.08 -13.37 24.10
CA GLY A 40 0.92 -11.96 24.43
C GLY A 40 1.95 -11.04 23.78
N SER A 41 3.21 -11.46 23.67
CA SER A 41 4.32 -10.56 23.26
C SER A 41 4.90 -10.95 21.91
N ILE A 42 5.24 -12.22 21.71
CA ILE A 42 5.95 -12.68 20.50
C ILE A 42 5.00 -12.69 19.30
N LYS A 43 3.79 -13.24 19.47
CA LYS A 43 2.80 -13.36 18.41
C LYS A 43 2.46 -12.04 17.71
N PRO A 44 2.05 -10.96 18.40
CA PRO A 44 1.67 -9.73 17.70
C PRO A 44 2.86 -9.08 16.98
N VAL A 45 4.06 -9.11 17.58
CA VAL A 45 5.26 -8.53 16.97
C VAL A 45 5.69 -9.33 15.73
N LEU A 46 5.77 -10.65 15.84
CA LEU A 46 6.12 -11.51 14.72
C LEU A 46 5.09 -11.41 13.59
N MET A 47 3.80 -11.36 13.91
CA MET A 47 2.73 -11.16 12.93
C MET A 47 2.89 -9.82 12.21
N SER A 48 3.19 -8.74 12.94
CA SER A 48 3.42 -7.41 12.37
C SER A 48 4.63 -7.40 11.43
N ILE A 49 5.76 -7.98 11.83
CA ILE A 49 6.94 -8.05 10.97
C ILE A 49 6.64 -8.92 9.73
N GLY A 50 5.95 -10.04 9.92
CA GLY A 50 5.52 -10.90 8.83
C GLY A 50 4.60 -10.19 7.82
N GLU A 51 3.67 -9.36 8.30
CA GLU A 51 2.82 -8.51 7.45
C GLU A 51 3.63 -7.49 6.67
N MET A 52 4.57 -6.79 7.32
CA MET A 52 5.44 -5.82 6.64
C MET A 52 6.29 -6.47 5.56
N GLU A 53 6.92 -7.60 5.87
CA GLU A 53 7.84 -8.26 4.96
C GLU A 53 7.08 -8.94 3.81
N THR A 54 5.93 -9.53 4.10
CA THR A 54 5.02 -10.02 3.04
C THR A 54 4.56 -8.88 2.14
N LYS A 55 4.17 -7.73 2.71
CA LYS A 55 3.78 -6.56 1.93
C LYS A 55 4.92 -6.05 1.06
N ARG A 56 6.15 -6.04 1.57
CA ARG A 56 7.35 -5.66 0.81
C ARG A 56 7.54 -6.56 -0.40
N VAL A 57 7.61 -7.88 -0.18
CA VAL A 57 7.79 -8.88 -1.25
C VAL A 57 6.64 -8.84 -2.26
N ALA A 58 5.39 -8.74 -1.79
CA ALA A 58 4.23 -8.61 -2.66
C ALA A 58 4.29 -7.35 -3.54
N THR A 59 4.74 -6.23 -2.97
CA THR A 59 4.86 -4.96 -3.70
C THR A 59 5.95 -5.04 -4.76
N GLU A 60 7.07 -5.68 -4.44
CA GLU A 60 8.19 -5.97 -5.36
C GLU A 60 7.72 -6.82 -6.54
N VAL A 61 7.04 -7.95 -6.27
CA VAL A 61 6.46 -8.80 -7.32
C VAL A 61 5.46 -8.05 -8.21
N ILE A 62 4.64 -7.17 -7.63
CA ILE A 62 3.71 -6.33 -8.41
C ILE A 62 4.48 -5.39 -9.34
N GLN A 63 5.53 -4.75 -8.83
CA GLN A 63 6.33 -3.81 -9.60
C GLN A 63 7.07 -4.51 -10.73
N ASP A 64 7.74 -5.62 -10.45
CA ASP A 64 8.48 -6.41 -11.44
C ASP A 64 7.54 -6.92 -12.54
N SER A 65 6.36 -7.43 -12.17
CA SER A 65 5.36 -7.92 -13.14
C SER A 65 4.85 -6.83 -14.09
N ILE A 66 4.78 -5.59 -13.62
CA ILE A 66 4.34 -4.45 -14.44
C ILE A 66 5.51 -3.91 -15.27
N GLU A 67 6.72 -3.84 -14.70
CA GLU A 67 7.93 -3.41 -15.40
C GLU A 67 8.28 -4.32 -16.58
N ASP A 68 8.20 -5.64 -16.39
CA ASP A 68 8.39 -6.62 -17.46
C ASP A 68 7.37 -6.41 -18.58
N TYR A 69 6.11 -6.16 -18.24
CA TYR A 69 5.07 -5.87 -19.23
C TYR A 69 5.30 -4.55 -19.97
N MET A 70 5.76 -3.51 -19.27
CA MET A 70 6.06 -2.21 -19.85
C MET A 70 7.27 -2.25 -20.78
N SER A 71 8.27 -3.07 -20.45
CA SER A 71 9.51 -3.21 -21.22
C SER A 71 9.28 -3.91 -22.57
N ASP A 72 8.31 -4.82 -22.64
CA ASP A 72 8.08 -5.68 -23.81
C ASP A 72 6.96 -5.17 -24.75
N SER A 73 6.33 -4.02 -24.45
CA SER A 73 5.13 -3.58 -25.17
C SER A 73 5.24 -2.19 -25.83
N GLU A 74 5.45 -2.19 -27.15
CA GLU A 74 5.17 -1.03 -28.02
C GLU A 74 3.69 -0.57 -27.94
N ASN A 75 2.80 -1.40 -27.43
CA ASN A 75 1.35 -1.18 -27.34
C ASN A 75 0.92 -0.16 -26.27
N MET A 76 1.78 0.21 -25.32
CA MET A 76 1.44 1.23 -24.31
C MET A 76 1.40 2.66 -24.91
N LYS A 77 2.07 2.87 -26.06
CA LYS A 77 2.12 4.16 -26.76
C LYS A 77 0.74 4.65 -27.20
N ASP A 78 -0.19 3.73 -27.45
CA ASP A 78 -1.49 4.00 -28.09
C ASP A 78 -2.68 4.02 -27.11
N MET A 79 -2.41 4.09 -25.80
CA MET A 79 -3.49 4.26 -24.80
C MET A 79 -4.25 5.57 -24.97
N PHE A 80 -3.61 6.57 -25.58
CA PHE A 80 -4.18 7.88 -25.87
C PHE A 80 -4.23 8.10 -27.38
N GLN A 81 -5.39 8.54 -27.85
CA GLN A 81 -5.56 9.05 -29.20
C GLN A 81 -5.84 10.54 -29.10
N MET A 82 -4.92 11.33 -29.67
CA MET A 82 -5.05 12.78 -29.75
C MET A 82 -5.66 13.12 -31.10
N ASN A 83 -6.83 13.75 -31.08
CA ASN A 83 -7.51 14.21 -32.28
C ASN A 83 -7.26 15.71 -32.46
N SER A 84 -6.69 16.08 -33.60
CA SER A 84 -6.46 17.47 -33.98
C SER A 84 -7.42 17.93 -35.07
N ASP A 85 -7.71 19.23 -35.10
CA ASP A 85 -8.44 19.86 -36.21
C ASP A 85 -7.57 19.99 -37.48
N GLU A 86 -8.15 20.49 -38.57
CA GLU A 86 -7.46 20.73 -39.85
C GLU A 86 -6.28 21.72 -39.73
N ASN A 87 -6.25 22.52 -38.66
CA ASN A 87 -5.19 23.48 -38.37
C ASN A 87 -4.09 22.90 -37.47
N GLY A 88 -4.23 21.64 -37.04
CA GLY A 88 -3.30 20.95 -36.16
C GLY A 88 -3.54 21.18 -34.66
N ASN A 89 -4.61 21.91 -34.28
CA ASN A 89 -4.92 22.19 -32.88
C ASN A 89 -5.59 20.99 -32.22
N LEU A 90 -5.15 20.65 -31.02
CA LEU A 90 -5.71 19.54 -30.26
C LEU A 90 -7.16 19.84 -29.85
N THR A 91 -8.09 18.98 -30.24
CA THR A 91 -9.51 19.12 -29.90
C THR A 91 -9.93 18.18 -28.77
N THR A 92 -9.58 16.89 -28.88
CA THR A 92 -10.02 15.86 -27.95
C THR A 92 -8.91 14.86 -27.67
N ILE A 93 -8.92 14.32 -26.44
CA ILE A 93 -8.09 13.18 -26.05
C ILE A 93 -9.03 12.03 -25.75
N ASP A 94 -8.97 11.01 -26.59
CA ASP A 94 -9.70 9.77 -26.44
C ASP A 94 -8.80 8.68 -25.86
N PHE A 95 -9.42 7.75 -25.14
CA PHE A 95 -8.74 6.58 -24.59
C PHE A 95 -9.13 5.35 -25.39
N ASN A 96 -8.13 4.61 -25.86
CA ASN A 96 -8.39 3.34 -26.55
C ASN A 96 -8.76 2.26 -25.51
N THR A 97 -10.07 2.06 -25.31
CA THR A 97 -10.61 1.11 -24.33
C THR A 97 -10.20 -0.34 -24.62
N GLN A 98 -10.00 -0.70 -25.88
CA GLN A 98 -9.51 -2.04 -26.27
C GLN A 98 -8.08 -2.26 -25.80
N VAL A 99 -7.20 -1.26 -25.95
CA VAL A 99 -5.82 -1.31 -25.46
C VAL A 99 -5.81 -1.34 -23.93
N VAL A 100 -6.60 -0.48 -23.27
CA VAL A 100 -6.73 -0.45 -21.80
C VAL A 100 -7.14 -1.82 -21.24
N ASN A 101 -8.17 -2.44 -21.81
CA ASN A 101 -8.63 -3.77 -21.37
C ASN A 101 -7.62 -4.88 -21.68
N SER A 102 -6.89 -4.76 -22.80
CA SER A 102 -5.83 -5.70 -23.15
C SER A 102 -4.66 -5.62 -22.17
N VAL A 103 -4.23 -4.41 -21.80
CA VAL A 103 -3.21 -4.16 -20.77
C VAL A 103 -3.67 -4.75 -19.44
N LYS A 104 -4.88 -4.41 -18.98
CA LYS A 104 -5.47 -4.96 -17.75
C LYS A 104 -5.44 -6.48 -17.72
N THR A 105 -5.86 -7.13 -18.80
CA THR A 105 -5.90 -8.60 -18.89
C THR A 105 -4.51 -9.22 -18.86
N LYS A 106 -3.56 -8.67 -19.64
CA LYS A 106 -2.19 -9.19 -19.72
C LYS A 106 -1.44 -9.01 -18.40
N VAL A 107 -1.52 -7.82 -17.80
CA VAL A 107 -0.91 -7.53 -16.49
C VAL A 107 -1.50 -8.41 -15.40
N THR A 108 -2.83 -8.59 -15.37
CA THR A 108 -3.46 -9.52 -14.42
C THR A 108 -2.92 -10.93 -14.57
N LYS A 109 -2.83 -11.44 -15.80
CA LYS A 109 -2.34 -12.80 -16.07
C LYS A 109 -0.86 -12.97 -15.70
N GLN A 110 -0.02 -11.98 -16.02
CA GLN A 110 1.41 -11.99 -15.69
C GLN A 110 1.60 -11.96 -14.18
N LEU A 111 0.92 -11.04 -13.50
CA LEU A 111 0.97 -10.93 -12.05
C LEU A 111 0.49 -12.22 -11.36
N GLN A 112 -0.60 -12.82 -11.83
CA GLN A 112 -1.06 -14.10 -11.33
C GLN A 112 -0.04 -15.22 -11.55
N ALA A 113 0.64 -15.24 -12.70
CA ALA A 113 1.69 -16.22 -12.99
C ALA A 113 2.87 -16.05 -12.04
N HIS A 114 3.40 -14.85 -11.86
CA HIS A 114 4.50 -14.56 -10.94
C HIS A 114 4.13 -14.85 -9.48
N LEU A 115 2.93 -14.45 -9.04
CA LEU A 115 2.46 -14.75 -7.69
C LEU A 115 2.34 -16.26 -7.46
N LYS A 116 1.82 -17.02 -8.45
CA LYS A 116 1.70 -18.49 -8.36
C LYS A 116 3.05 -19.20 -8.44
N GLU A 117 3.97 -18.69 -9.25
CA GLU A 117 5.35 -19.16 -9.29
C GLU A 117 6.01 -18.99 -7.92
N MET A 118 5.79 -17.84 -7.27
CA MET A 118 6.21 -17.57 -5.91
C MET A 118 5.49 -18.42 -4.85
N GLU A 119 4.34 -19.03 -5.13
CA GLU A 119 3.69 -19.99 -4.22
C GLU A 119 4.23 -21.42 -4.38
N THR A 120 4.62 -21.80 -5.60
CA THR A 120 4.88 -23.20 -5.99
C THR A 120 6.35 -23.63 -5.89
N HIS A 121 7.30 -22.69 -5.76
CA HIS A 121 8.72 -22.97 -5.48
C HIS A 121 8.96 -23.48 -4.03
N THR A 122 8.26 -24.56 -3.67
CA THR A 122 8.44 -25.35 -2.47
C THR A 122 9.22 -26.62 -2.85
N GLY A 123 10.53 -26.52 -3.02
CA GLY A 123 11.33 -27.67 -3.42
C GLY A 123 12.78 -27.55 -3.00
N HIS A 124 13.21 -28.44 -2.12
CA HIS A 124 14.59 -28.64 -1.68
C HIS A 124 15.58 -28.62 -2.86
N SER A 125 16.32 -27.53 -3.06
CA SER A 125 17.70 -27.49 -3.56
C SER A 125 18.14 -26.03 -3.71
N GLY A 126 19.42 -25.80 -3.47
CA GLY A 126 19.99 -24.47 -3.26
C GLY A 126 19.80 -23.49 -4.42
N ALA A 127 19.92 -22.21 -4.06
CA ALA A 127 20.08 -21.07 -4.94
C ALA A 127 18.87 -20.69 -5.81
N SER A 128 17.75 -20.36 -5.16
CA SER A 128 16.90 -19.20 -5.46
C SER A 128 15.96 -18.98 -4.28
N GLU A 129 15.71 -17.72 -3.94
CA GLU A 129 15.26 -17.29 -2.61
C GLU A 129 13.90 -17.87 -2.18
N ASN A 130 13.86 -18.38 -0.95
CA ASN A 130 12.74 -19.13 -0.40
C ASN A 130 11.51 -18.25 -0.16
N ILE A 131 10.32 -18.82 -0.41
CA ILE A 131 8.95 -18.42 0.02
C ILE A 131 8.79 -18.34 1.57
N MET A 132 9.92 -18.39 2.27
CA MET A 132 10.04 -18.45 3.70
C MET A 132 10.93 -17.29 4.12
N ILE A 133 10.26 -16.21 4.49
CA ILE A 133 10.91 -15.08 5.13
C ILE A 133 11.36 -15.56 6.51
N ASN A 134 12.67 -15.52 6.73
CA ASN A 134 13.26 -15.97 7.98
C ASN A 134 13.52 -14.78 8.89
N ILE A 135 12.68 -14.64 9.92
CA ILE A 135 12.81 -13.57 10.90
C ILE A 135 13.63 -14.09 12.10
N PRO A 136 14.80 -13.50 12.41
CA PRO A 136 15.54 -13.87 13.62
C PRO A 136 14.69 -13.63 14.87
N LEU A 137 14.66 -14.58 15.80
CA LEU A 137 13.90 -14.45 17.04
C LEU A 137 14.26 -13.16 17.80
N GLY A 138 15.53 -12.75 17.77
CA GLY A 138 15.98 -11.54 18.42
C GLY A 138 15.36 -10.26 17.85
N GLN A 139 14.96 -10.23 16.57
CA GLN A 139 14.20 -9.12 15.98
C GLN A 139 12.82 -8.96 16.66
N VAL A 140 12.21 -10.08 17.07
CA VAL A 140 10.91 -10.11 17.75
C VAL A 140 11.02 -9.63 19.20
N THR A 141 12.20 -9.73 19.82
CA THR A 141 12.41 -9.30 21.21
C THR A 141 12.42 -7.78 21.38
N GLY A 142 12.53 -7.01 20.28
CA GLY A 142 12.63 -5.55 20.32
C GLY A 142 13.97 -5.03 20.87
N ASN A 143 14.93 -5.91 21.17
CA ASN A 143 16.27 -5.52 21.60
C ASN A 143 17.18 -5.35 20.38
N SER A 144 17.62 -4.11 20.13
CA SER A 144 18.51 -3.78 19.01
C SER A 144 19.83 -4.57 19.02
N LEU A 145 20.35 -4.94 20.20
CA LEU A 145 21.58 -5.75 20.31
C LEU A 145 21.36 -7.19 19.85
N LEU A 146 20.12 -7.69 19.94
CA LEU A 146 19.78 -9.06 19.57
C LEU A 146 19.08 -9.13 18.21
N GLY A 147 18.86 -8.02 17.52
CA GLY A 147 18.00 -7.94 16.32
C GLY A 147 18.32 -8.98 15.23
N ASN A 148 19.58 -9.36 15.08
CA ASN A 148 20.04 -10.34 14.09
C ASN A 148 20.44 -11.70 14.69
N LEU A 149 20.20 -11.93 15.98
CA LEU A 149 20.61 -13.12 16.72
C LEU A 149 19.42 -14.06 17.02
N GLY A 150 19.75 -15.33 17.25
CA GLY A 150 18.80 -16.37 17.62
C GLY A 150 18.31 -17.23 16.45
N PRO A 151 17.44 -18.21 16.73
CA PRO A 151 16.88 -19.09 15.71
C PRO A 151 15.99 -18.31 14.74
N LYS A 152 16.03 -18.70 13.46
CA LYS A 152 15.19 -18.12 12.40
C LYS A 152 13.78 -18.69 12.48
N ILE A 153 12.79 -17.82 12.62
CA ILE A 153 11.37 -18.18 12.59
C ILE A 153 10.87 -18.05 11.15
N PRO A 154 10.31 -19.12 10.57
CA PRO A 154 9.78 -19.07 9.22
C PRO A 154 8.44 -18.35 9.18
N VAL A 155 8.33 -17.37 8.29
CA VAL A 155 7.07 -16.73 7.90
C VAL A 155 6.80 -17.07 6.44
N ARG A 156 5.61 -17.60 6.19
CA ARG A 156 5.13 -17.94 4.85
C ARG A 156 3.99 -17.02 4.48
N PHE A 157 3.76 -16.84 3.19
CA PHE A 157 2.55 -16.19 2.71
C PHE A 157 1.98 -16.98 1.53
N ASN A 158 0.65 -16.98 1.44
CA ASN A 158 -0.09 -17.55 0.31
C ASN A 158 -1.05 -16.50 -0.24
N LEU A 159 -1.23 -16.46 -1.55
CA LEU A 159 -2.28 -15.68 -2.19
C LEU A 159 -3.65 -16.26 -1.83
N ILE A 160 -4.64 -15.39 -1.64
CA ILE A 160 -6.04 -15.76 -1.42
C ILE A 160 -6.86 -15.26 -2.61
N GLY A 161 -7.20 -16.17 -3.50
CA GLY A 161 -7.96 -15.85 -4.71
C GLY A 161 -7.10 -15.18 -5.77
N ASP A 162 -7.74 -14.42 -6.65
CA ASP A 162 -7.08 -13.78 -7.79
C ASP A 162 -6.63 -12.36 -7.47
N ALA A 163 -5.54 -11.93 -8.11
CA ALA A 163 -5.13 -10.54 -8.11
C ALA A 163 -6.16 -9.67 -8.85
N PHE A 164 -6.62 -8.61 -8.21
CA PHE A 164 -7.46 -7.60 -8.84
C PHE A 164 -6.57 -6.51 -9.42
N THR A 165 -6.77 -6.17 -10.70
CA THR A 165 -6.08 -5.03 -11.33
C THR A 165 -7.09 -4.11 -11.99
N ASP A 166 -6.73 -2.83 -12.08
CA ASP A 166 -7.53 -1.83 -12.77
C ASP A 166 -6.65 -0.71 -13.34
N VAL A 167 -7.12 -0.05 -14.40
CA VAL A 167 -6.41 1.10 -14.99
C VAL A 167 -7.10 2.37 -14.51
N LYS A 168 -6.39 3.20 -13.75
CA LYS A 168 -6.91 4.46 -13.21
C LYS A 168 -6.29 5.63 -13.95
N THR A 169 -7.14 6.57 -14.37
CA THR A 169 -6.73 7.82 -15.00
C THR A 169 -6.97 8.98 -14.03
N LYS A 170 -5.98 9.86 -13.88
CA LYS A 170 -6.09 11.13 -13.15
C LYS A 170 -5.68 12.27 -14.07
N ILE A 171 -6.50 13.31 -14.15
CA ILE A 171 -6.20 14.53 -14.89
C ILE A 171 -5.99 15.64 -13.87
N LYS A 172 -4.85 16.32 -13.93
CA LYS A 172 -4.49 17.43 -13.05
C LYS A 172 -4.23 18.69 -13.87
N PRO A 173 -4.69 19.87 -13.45
CA PRO A 173 -4.28 21.12 -14.08
C PRO A 173 -2.76 21.31 -13.93
N TYR A 174 -2.09 21.77 -14.98
CA TYR A 174 -0.63 21.97 -15.01
C TYR A 174 -0.27 23.25 -15.78
N GLY A 175 0.20 24.30 -15.10
CA GLY A 175 0.53 25.58 -15.75
C GLY A 175 -0.68 26.31 -16.36
N ILE A 176 -0.43 27.21 -17.32
CA ILE A 176 -1.49 27.99 -17.99
C ILE A 176 -2.06 27.16 -19.15
N ASN A 177 -3.34 26.82 -19.05
CA ASN A 177 -4.09 26.02 -20.02
C ASN A 177 -3.44 24.68 -20.41
N ASN A 178 -2.73 24.01 -19.49
CA ASN A 178 -2.27 22.64 -19.72
C ASN A 178 -2.87 21.69 -18.69
N ALA A 179 -2.92 20.42 -19.05
CA ALA A 179 -3.36 19.32 -18.20
C ALA A 179 -2.30 18.22 -18.18
N LEU A 180 -2.05 17.65 -17.01
CA LEU A 180 -1.22 16.47 -16.83
C LEU A 180 -2.14 15.27 -16.65
N ILE A 181 -2.05 14.33 -17.57
CA ILE A 181 -2.80 13.07 -17.54
C ILE A 181 -1.88 11.97 -17.04
N ASP A 182 -2.29 11.31 -15.96
CA ASP A 182 -1.60 10.23 -15.27
C ASP A 182 -2.45 8.96 -15.41
N ILE A 183 -1.94 7.98 -16.15
CA ILE A 183 -2.46 6.61 -16.18
C ILE A 183 -1.61 5.76 -15.26
N SER A 184 -2.27 5.15 -14.29
CA SER A 184 -1.67 4.20 -13.37
C SER A 184 -2.40 2.86 -13.42
N ILE A 185 -1.68 1.76 -13.21
CA ILE A 185 -2.27 0.45 -12.93
C ILE A 185 -2.42 0.32 -11.42
N PHE A 186 -3.65 0.23 -10.96
CA PHE A 186 -4.00 -0.13 -9.59
C PHE A 186 -4.03 -1.65 -9.46
N VAL A 187 -3.37 -2.17 -8.43
CA VAL A 187 -3.35 -3.59 -8.10
C VAL A 187 -3.78 -3.78 -6.66
N GLU A 188 -4.65 -4.74 -6.41
CA GLU A 188 -5.05 -5.20 -5.10
C GLU A 188 -4.94 -6.72 -5.02
N ILE A 189 -4.16 -7.22 -4.06
CA ILE A 189 -4.03 -8.66 -3.78
C ILE A 189 -4.33 -8.94 -2.31
N LYS A 190 -4.93 -10.11 -2.05
CA LYS A 190 -5.18 -10.60 -0.70
C LYS A 190 -4.19 -11.71 -0.39
N VAL A 191 -3.39 -11.54 0.65
CA VAL A 191 -2.36 -12.50 1.06
C VAL A 191 -2.63 -13.00 2.47
N LYS A 192 -2.47 -14.30 2.71
CA LYS A 192 -2.50 -14.91 4.04
C LYS A 192 -1.08 -15.01 4.55
N VAL A 193 -0.74 -14.23 5.56
CA VAL A 193 0.53 -14.34 6.27
C VAL A 193 0.39 -15.45 7.32
N ILE A 194 1.34 -16.38 7.31
CA ILE A 194 1.33 -17.61 8.12
C ILE A 194 2.61 -17.66 8.93
N ILE A 195 2.46 -17.64 10.26
CA ILE A 195 3.51 -17.85 11.25
C ILE A 195 3.25 -19.19 11.97
N PRO A 196 4.22 -19.80 12.67
CA PRO A 196 4.09 -21.18 13.17
C PRO A 196 2.86 -21.47 14.05
N PHE A 197 2.31 -20.45 14.73
CA PHE A 197 1.21 -20.58 15.68
C PHE A 197 0.01 -19.68 15.36
N ALA A 198 0.01 -18.96 14.22
CA ALA A 198 -1.12 -18.12 13.81
C ALA A 198 -1.08 -17.80 12.30
N SER A 199 -2.21 -17.35 11.76
CA SER A 199 -2.23 -16.74 10.43
C SER A 199 -3.21 -15.56 10.42
N LYS A 200 -2.99 -14.62 9.50
CA LYS A 200 -3.91 -13.51 9.27
C LYS A 200 -3.82 -13.03 7.83
N THR A 201 -4.96 -12.60 7.32
CA THR A 201 -5.09 -12.05 5.96
C THR A 201 -4.74 -10.58 5.96
N ALA A 202 -3.91 -10.17 5.00
CA ALA A 202 -3.57 -8.80 4.71
C ALA A 202 -3.95 -8.46 3.26
N VAL A 203 -4.31 -7.21 3.01
CA VAL A 203 -4.56 -6.69 1.67
C VAL A 203 -3.37 -5.82 1.27
N VAL A 204 -2.77 -6.12 0.13
CA VAL A 204 -1.67 -5.34 -0.45
C VAL A 204 -2.20 -4.61 -1.66
N THR A 205 -2.10 -3.29 -1.63
CA THR A 205 -2.48 -2.41 -2.74
C THR A 205 -1.26 -1.67 -3.24
N ASN A 206 -1.08 -1.61 -4.56
CA ASN A 206 -0.06 -0.80 -5.20
C ASN A 206 -0.67 -0.02 -6.37
N ASN A 207 -0.12 1.16 -6.68
CA ASN A 207 -0.52 1.95 -7.82
C ASN A 207 0.71 2.35 -8.61
N VAL A 208 0.94 1.68 -9.74
CA VAL A 208 2.14 1.85 -10.56
C VAL A 208 1.81 2.83 -11.69
N PRO A 209 2.49 4.00 -11.77
CA PRO A 209 2.30 4.92 -12.87
C PRO A 209 2.90 4.31 -14.13
N VAL A 210 2.15 4.37 -15.22
CA VAL A 210 2.54 3.73 -16.48
C VAL A 210 2.79 4.75 -17.57
N SER A 211 1.93 5.77 -17.65
CA SER A 211 2.10 6.86 -18.61
C SER A 211 1.65 8.17 -18.01
N ILE A 212 2.54 9.16 -18.07
CA ILE A 212 2.26 10.53 -17.68
C ILE A 212 2.49 11.41 -18.90
N LYS A 213 1.46 12.12 -19.35
CA LYS A 213 1.53 13.04 -20.49
C LYS A 213 1.07 14.43 -20.07
N ALA A 214 1.86 15.45 -20.43
CA ALA A 214 1.43 16.84 -20.36
C ALA A 214 0.82 17.23 -21.70
N VAL A 215 -0.35 17.85 -21.64
CA VAL A 215 -1.16 18.26 -22.80
C VAL A 215 -1.33 19.75 -22.71
N GLN A 216 -0.78 20.46 -23.71
CA GLN A 216 -0.87 21.91 -23.80
C GLN A 216 -2.08 22.32 -24.63
N GLY A 217 -2.93 23.16 -24.06
CA GLY A 217 -4.00 23.86 -24.77
C GLY A 217 -3.54 25.24 -25.24
N GLU A 218 -4.27 25.80 -26.20
CA GLU A 218 -3.98 27.14 -26.71
C GLU A 218 -4.19 28.20 -25.62
N VAL A 219 -3.17 29.02 -25.35
CA VAL A 219 -3.32 30.13 -24.41
C VAL A 219 -3.98 31.29 -25.13
N PRO A 220 -5.15 31.79 -24.68
CA PRO A 220 -5.79 32.91 -25.34
C PRO A 220 -4.93 34.18 -25.36
N GLN A 221 -4.98 34.94 -26.47
CA GLN A 221 -4.16 36.13 -26.71
C GLN A 221 -4.30 37.22 -25.62
N PHE A 222 -5.43 37.28 -24.92
CA PHE A 222 -5.67 38.26 -23.86
C PHE A 222 -4.79 38.07 -22.61
N TYR A 223 -4.11 36.92 -22.46
CA TYR A 223 -3.10 36.72 -21.43
C TYR A 223 -1.70 37.26 -21.80
N ASN A 224 -1.46 37.55 -23.08
CA ASN A 224 -0.17 38.02 -23.56
C ASN A 224 -0.15 39.56 -23.45
N GLY A 225 0.40 40.08 -22.35
CA GLY A 225 0.33 41.49 -21.93
C GLY A 225 0.99 42.55 -22.84
N SER A 226 1.17 42.29 -24.13
CA SER A 226 1.55 43.33 -25.10
C SER A 226 0.31 44.14 -25.48
N GLY A 227 0.14 45.29 -24.82
CA GLY A 227 -0.96 46.25 -24.99
C GLY A 227 -1.06 46.92 -26.37
N ALA A 228 -0.87 46.20 -27.47
CA ALA A 228 -0.92 46.74 -28.83
C ALA A 228 -2.21 46.43 -29.59
N SER A 229 -3.13 45.60 -29.07
CA SER A 229 -4.47 45.38 -29.66
C SER A 229 -5.50 44.82 -28.66
N GLY A 230 -5.96 45.67 -27.74
CA GLY A 230 -7.39 46.01 -27.63
C GLY A 230 -8.46 44.98 -27.24
N VAL A 231 -8.17 43.82 -26.65
CA VAL A 231 -9.23 42.99 -26.03
C VAL A 231 -9.03 42.91 -24.52
N THR A 232 -9.38 43.98 -23.81
CA THR A 232 -9.55 43.92 -22.36
C THR A 232 -10.85 43.18 -22.04
N PRO A 233 -10.84 42.12 -21.21
CA PRO A 233 -12.08 41.45 -20.81
C PRO A 233 -12.98 42.46 -20.09
N SER A 234 -14.19 42.68 -20.64
CA SER A 234 -15.17 43.54 -19.99
C SER A 234 -15.81 42.78 -18.84
N VAL A 235 -15.47 43.15 -17.61
CA VAL A 235 -16.17 42.66 -16.42
C VAL A 235 -17.53 43.36 -16.39
N GLN A 236 -18.58 42.64 -16.78
CA GLN A 236 -19.95 43.11 -16.57
C GLN A 236 -20.30 42.90 -15.10
N LEU A 237 -20.31 43.97 -14.32
CA LEU A 237 -20.93 43.94 -13.00
C LEU A 237 -22.45 43.78 -13.18
N PRO A 238 -23.12 42.90 -12.40
CA PRO A 238 -24.56 42.79 -12.44
C PRO A 238 -25.19 44.15 -12.11
N SER A 239 -26.04 44.65 -13.01
CA SER A 239 -26.74 45.92 -12.82
C SER A 239 -27.72 45.79 -11.66
N SER A 240 -27.44 46.47 -10.55
CA SER A 240 -28.35 46.60 -9.41
C SER A 240 -29.53 47.53 -9.76
N LYS A 241 -30.48 47.08 -10.58
CA LYS A 241 -31.77 47.77 -10.81
C LYS A 241 -32.90 46.80 -11.17
N GLU A 242 -33.42 46.11 -10.16
CA GLU A 242 -34.79 45.59 -10.14
C GLU A 242 -35.35 45.79 -8.73
N GLU A 243 -35.75 47.03 -8.40
CA GLU A 243 -36.59 47.25 -7.21
C GLU A 243 -37.57 48.44 -7.31
N ASP A 244 -37.51 49.28 -8.35
CA ASP A 244 -38.29 50.54 -8.38
C ASP A 244 -39.54 50.57 -9.28
N SER A 245 -40.05 49.42 -9.73
CA SER A 245 -41.23 49.39 -10.63
C SER A 245 -42.51 48.79 -10.02
N ALA A 246 -42.52 48.43 -8.74
CA ALA A 246 -43.68 47.82 -8.09
C ALA A 246 -44.66 48.80 -7.41
N GLU A 247 -44.30 50.07 -7.16
CA GLU A 247 -45.06 50.89 -6.19
C GLU A 247 -46.02 51.94 -6.78
N SER A 248 -46.15 52.13 -8.10
CA SER A 248 -47.07 53.17 -8.64
C SER A 248 -48.43 52.67 -9.17
N LYS A 249 -48.77 51.39 -9.01
CA LYS A 249 -50.06 50.85 -9.51
C LYS A 249 -51.19 50.71 -8.50
N ASN A 250 -51.01 51.13 -7.23
CA ASN A 250 -52.01 50.87 -6.19
C ASN A 250 -52.70 52.10 -5.58
N GLU A 251 -52.86 53.19 -6.34
CA GLU A 251 -53.58 54.40 -5.86
C GLU A 251 -54.63 54.94 -6.84
N LYS A 252 -55.32 54.04 -7.55
CA LYS A 252 -56.60 54.36 -8.23
C LYS A 252 -57.62 53.24 -8.03
N SER A 253 -57.96 52.97 -6.77
CA SER A 253 -59.19 52.24 -6.41
C SER A 253 -59.53 52.43 -4.93
N SER A 254 -59.75 53.67 -4.47
CA SER A 254 -60.68 53.96 -3.36
C SER A 254 -60.79 55.47 -3.16
N LYS A 255 -62.04 55.97 -3.24
CA LYS A 255 -62.54 57.33 -3.01
C LYS A 255 -62.32 58.39 -4.09
#